data_AF-A0A091M1S0-F1
#
_entry.id   AF-A0A091M1S0-F1
#
_cell.length_a   1.000
_cell.length_b   1.000
_cell.length_c   1.000
_cell.angle_alpha   90.00
_cell.angle_beta   90.00
_cell.angle_gamma   90.00
#
_symmetry.space_group_name_H-M   'P 1'
#
loop_
_entity.id
_entity.type
_entity.pdbx_description
1 polymer ?
#
loop_
_entity_poly.entity_id
_entity_poly.type
_entity_poly.pdbx_seq_one_letter_code
_entity_poly.pdbx_strand_id
1 'polypeptide(L)'
;ALPAELRTAVRALVGDLDALFTALGLREESFAVGVLSRVVAAELASYAPARNRRRMATNKASVVFVDRTLDLAGAVGHHGDNLAEKILSVLPKLPGHKIDVMVNMVELTALQTTDETCGIIAPGCLAQPNDPAAKALWESFMNLKQKEAVMEARRHLVEAASRENLPIKMSMGRVTPEQLSSYIQLFRNNLKALENHCGLLQLVLATVQTLKHPQTSKWDNFLAFERLLLQ
;
A
#
# COMPACT_ATOMS: atom_id res chain seq x y z
N ALA A 1 -11.17 35.91 2.52
CA ALA A 1 -10.26 35.59 1.39
C ALA A 1 -9.26 34.52 1.84
N LEU A 2 -8.83 33.62 0.96
CA LEU A 2 -7.82 32.61 1.31
C LEU A 2 -6.47 33.28 1.64
N PRO A 3 -5.75 32.81 2.68
CA PRO A 3 -4.38 33.21 2.97
C PRO A 3 -3.46 33.11 1.74
N ALA A 4 -2.41 33.94 1.68
CA ALA A 4 -1.51 34.01 0.52
C ALA A 4 -0.86 32.66 0.19
N GLU A 5 -0.35 31.96 1.21
CA GLU A 5 0.29 30.64 1.07
C GLU A 5 -0.67 29.60 0.48
N LEU A 6 -1.92 29.56 0.98
CA LEU A 6 -2.94 28.65 0.46
C LEU A 6 -3.33 28.97 -0.98
N ARG A 7 -3.38 30.26 -1.37
CA ARG A 7 -3.61 30.63 -2.77
C ARG A 7 -2.48 30.14 -3.68
N THR A 8 -1.23 30.23 -3.24
CA THR A 8 -0.09 29.71 -3.99
C THR A 8 -0.17 28.18 -4.11
N ALA A 9 -0.48 27.47 -3.03
CA ALA A 9 -0.63 26.02 -3.04
C ALA A 9 -1.78 25.56 -3.96
N VAL A 10 -2.92 26.24 -3.95
CA VAL A 10 -4.05 25.95 -4.85
C VAL A 10 -3.65 26.13 -6.31
N ARG A 11 -2.92 27.20 -6.64
CA ARG A 11 -2.46 27.42 -8.03
C ARG A 11 -1.45 26.37 -8.49
N ALA A 12 -0.53 25.97 -7.61
CA ALA A 12 0.40 24.87 -7.90
C ALA A 12 -0.37 23.57 -8.18
N LEU A 13 -1.31 23.22 -7.29
CA LEU A 13 -2.17 22.04 -7.47
C LEU A 13 -2.96 22.09 -8.78
N VAL A 14 -3.52 23.24 -9.16
CA VAL A 14 -4.24 23.41 -10.43
C VAL A 14 -3.31 23.21 -11.63
N GLY A 15 -2.07 23.69 -11.56
CA GLY A 15 -1.05 23.45 -12.57
C GLY A 15 -0.72 21.96 -12.71
N ASP A 16 -0.53 21.27 -11.59
CA ASP A 16 -0.24 19.83 -11.57
C ASP A 16 -1.40 18.98 -12.09
N LEU A 17 -2.63 19.33 -11.72
CA LEU A 17 -3.86 18.71 -12.24
C LEU A 17 -3.97 18.90 -13.76
N ASP A 18 -3.68 20.09 -14.27
CA ASP A 18 -3.71 20.35 -15.71
C ASP A 18 -2.63 19.55 -16.45
N ALA A 19 -1.42 19.44 -15.89
CA ALA A 19 -0.36 18.61 -16.44
C ALA A 19 -0.78 17.13 -16.51
N LEU A 20 -1.37 16.61 -15.43
CA LEU A 20 -1.92 15.25 -15.39
C LEU A 20 -3.02 15.06 -16.44
N PHE A 21 -3.98 15.98 -16.53
CA PHE A 21 -5.07 15.90 -17.50
C PHE A 21 -4.57 16.04 -18.94
N THR A 22 -3.49 16.78 -19.16
CA THR A 22 -2.80 16.86 -20.46
C THR A 22 -2.21 15.51 -20.82
N ALA A 23 -1.46 14.88 -19.92
CA ALA A 23 -0.84 13.57 -20.15
C ALA A 23 -1.87 12.47 -20.46
N LEU A 24 -3.06 12.57 -19.86
CA LEU A 24 -4.18 11.65 -20.09
C LEU A 24 -5.09 12.06 -21.28
N GLY A 25 -4.84 13.21 -21.91
CA GLY A 25 -5.66 13.73 -23.01
C GLY A 25 -7.12 14.00 -22.62
N LEU A 26 -7.36 14.43 -21.37
CA LEU A 26 -8.69 14.55 -20.80
C LEU A 26 -9.37 15.88 -21.10
N ARG A 27 -10.68 15.81 -21.31
CA ARG A 27 -11.66 16.89 -21.22
C ARG A 27 -12.52 16.60 -20.00
N GLU A 28 -12.16 17.23 -18.90
CA GLU A 28 -12.80 17.08 -17.60
C GLU A 28 -14.10 17.88 -17.47
N GLU A 29 -15.09 17.29 -16.81
CA GLU A 29 -16.23 17.97 -16.20
C GLU A 29 -16.02 17.95 -14.68
N SER A 30 -15.97 19.13 -14.05
CA SER A 30 -15.60 19.27 -12.64
C SER A 30 -16.84 19.37 -11.74
N PHE A 31 -16.90 18.51 -10.74
CA PHE A 31 -17.87 18.52 -9.64
C PHE A 31 -17.13 18.80 -8.33
N ALA A 32 -17.74 19.54 -7.42
CA ALA A 32 -17.09 19.90 -6.17
C ALA A 32 -18.04 19.77 -4.97
N VAL A 33 -17.57 19.07 -3.93
CA VAL A 33 -18.27 18.88 -2.67
C VAL A 33 -17.36 19.40 -1.56
N GLY A 34 -17.70 20.57 -1.03
CA GLY A 34 -16.89 21.26 -0.03
C GLY A 34 -16.56 22.71 -0.41
N VAL A 35 -15.96 23.45 0.52
CA VAL A 35 -15.60 24.86 0.31
C VAL A 35 -14.28 24.95 -0.46
N LEU A 36 -13.25 24.21 -0.06
CA LEU A 36 -11.95 24.26 -0.72
C LEU A 36 -12.02 23.65 -2.12
N SER A 37 -12.74 22.54 -2.27
CA SER A 37 -13.00 21.87 -3.54
C SER A 37 -13.65 22.79 -4.56
N ARG A 38 -14.61 23.64 -4.15
CA ARG A 38 -15.21 24.64 -5.05
C ARG A 38 -14.20 25.69 -5.49
N VAL A 39 -13.28 26.09 -4.62
CA VAL A 39 -12.20 27.02 -4.98
C VAL A 39 -11.26 26.37 -6.00
N VAL A 40 -10.79 25.15 -5.75
CA VAL A 40 -9.88 24.43 -6.67
C VAL A 40 -10.54 24.24 -8.04
N ALA A 41 -11.81 23.82 -8.07
CA ALA A 41 -12.55 23.64 -9.31
C ALA A 41 -12.76 24.96 -10.08
N ALA A 42 -13.05 26.06 -9.37
CA ALA A 42 -13.20 27.38 -9.99
C ALA A 42 -11.87 27.91 -10.57
N GLU A 43 -10.78 27.75 -9.82
CA GLU A 43 -9.44 28.12 -10.28
C GLU A 43 -9.05 27.31 -11.53
N LEU A 44 -9.24 25.99 -11.52
CA LEU A 44 -9.00 25.12 -12.69
C LEU A 44 -9.88 25.51 -13.90
N ALA A 45 -11.16 25.84 -13.67
CA ALA A 45 -12.06 26.27 -14.73
C ALA A 45 -11.59 27.58 -15.40
N SER A 46 -11.01 28.49 -14.62
CA SER A 46 -10.45 29.77 -15.07
C SER A 46 -9.03 29.67 -15.64
N TYR A 47 -8.30 28.61 -15.31
CA TYR A 47 -6.91 28.39 -15.70
C TYR A 47 -6.77 28.25 -17.23
N ALA A 48 -6.02 29.17 -17.84
CA ALA A 48 -5.96 29.30 -19.30
C ALA A 48 -5.43 28.03 -20.01
N PRO A 49 -4.35 27.37 -19.53
CA PRO A 49 -3.91 26.09 -20.10
C PRO A 49 -4.99 25.00 -20.08
N ALA A 50 -5.69 24.84 -18.95
CA ALA A 50 -6.79 23.88 -18.82
C ALA A 50 -7.95 24.17 -19.77
N ARG A 51 -8.28 25.46 -19.98
CA ARG A 51 -9.31 25.88 -20.94
C ARG A 51 -8.95 25.49 -22.38
N ASN A 52 -7.68 25.65 -22.76
CA ASN A 52 -7.21 25.30 -24.10
C ASN A 52 -7.19 23.79 -24.30
N ARG A 53 -6.65 23.04 -23.32
CA ARG A 53 -6.67 21.58 -23.33
C ARG A 53 -8.08 21.01 -23.51
N ARG A 54 -9.07 21.49 -22.73
CA ARG A 54 -10.46 21.03 -22.82
C ARG A 54 -11.10 21.18 -24.20
N ARG A 55 -10.63 22.11 -25.04
CA ARG A 55 -11.11 22.30 -26.42
C ARG A 55 -10.54 21.26 -27.38
N MET A 56 -9.33 20.78 -27.12
CA MET A 56 -8.58 19.87 -28.01
C MET A 56 -8.70 18.41 -27.58
N ALA A 57 -8.88 18.16 -26.30
CA ALA A 57 -8.96 16.82 -25.72
C ALA A 57 -10.22 16.07 -26.17
N THR A 58 -10.04 14.79 -26.50
CA THR A 58 -11.10 13.90 -26.97
C THR A 58 -11.68 13.02 -25.87
N ASN A 59 -10.89 12.68 -24.85
CA ASN A 59 -11.29 11.76 -23.80
C ASN A 59 -12.10 12.51 -22.75
N LYS A 60 -13.39 12.21 -22.60
CA LYS A 60 -14.23 12.84 -21.57
C LYS A 60 -14.05 12.13 -20.24
N ALA A 61 -13.98 12.88 -19.15
CA ALA A 61 -13.97 12.34 -17.79
C ALA A 61 -14.69 13.28 -16.83
N SER A 62 -15.31 12.72 -15.79
CA SER A 62 -15.84 13.50 -14.66
C SER A 62 -14.82 13.50 -13.54
N VAL A 63 -14.52 14.67 -12.99
CA VAL A 63 -13.60 14.85 -11.87
C VAL A 63 -14.38 15.38 -10.68
N VAL A 64 -14.35 14.66 -9.56
CA VAL A 64 -15.04 15.06 -8.33
C VAL A 64 -14.01 15.50 -7.30
N PHE A 65 -14.03 16.78 -6.94
CA PHE A 65 -13.26 17.35 -5.84
C PHE A 65 -14.06 17.22 -4.55
N VAL A 66 -13.49 16.59 -3.52
CA VAL A 66 -14.14 16.37 -2.23
C VAL A 66 -13.24 16.87 -1.11
N ASP A 67 -13.78 17.74 -0.24
CA ASP A 67 -13.05 18.18 0.94
C ASP A 67 -12.94 17.02 1.94
N ARG A 68 -11.72 16.67 2.36
CA ARG A 68 -11.50 15.62 3.37
C ARG A 68 -12.22 15.90 4.69
N THR A 69 -12.51 17.17 4.99
CA THR A 69 -13.29 17.57 6.19
C THR A 69 -14.73 17.06 6.18
N LEU A 70 -15.24 16.57 5.05
CA LEU A 70 -16.57 15.95 4.96
C LEU A 70 -16.59 14.52 5.49
N ASP A 71 -15.42 13.90 5.64
CA ASP A 71 -15.27 12.58 6.26
C ASP A 71 -13.95 12.56 7.05
N LEU A 72 -13.98 12.95 8.32
CA LEU A 72 -12.78 12.84 9.15
C LEU A 72 -12.62 11.43 9.73
N ALA A 73 -13.73 10.74 9.99
CA ALA A 73 -13.74 9.41 10.59
C ALA A 73 -13.10 8.36 9.66
N GLY A 74 -13.50 8.33 8.39
CA GLY A 74 -12.95 7.38 7.42
C GLY A 74 -11.47 7.58 7.07
N ALA A 75 -10.85 8.70 7.48
CA ALA A 75 -9.41 8.92 7.26
C ALA A 75 -8.53 8.40 8.41
N VAL A 76 -9.12 8.20 9.59
CA VAL A 76 -8.39 7.87 10.82
C VAL A 76 -8.83 6.54 11.44
N GLY A 77 -9.94 5.99 10.97
CA GLY A 77 -10.46 4.72 11.44
C GLY A 77 -9.70 3.52 10.89
N HIS A 78 -9.69 2.46 11.67
CA HIS A 78 -9.39 1.12 11.25
C HIS A 78 -10.60 0.56 10.51
N HIS A 79 -10.42 0.13 9.27
CA HIS A 79 -11.47 -0.49 8.49
C HIS A 79 -11.57 -1.99 8.83
N GLY A 80 -10.43 -2.68 8.98
CA GLY A 80 -10.43 -4.11 9.30
C GLY A 80 -10.65 -5.01 8.11
N ASP A 81 -10.63 -4.46 6.90
CA ASP A 81 -11.15 -5.14 5.73
C ASP A 81 -10.07 -5.96 5.01
N ASN A 82 -8.81 -5.55 5.10
CA ASN A 82 -7.74 -6.13 4.31
C ASN A 82 -6.40 -6.25 5.08
N LEU A 83 -5.49 -7.07 4.57
CA LEU A 83 -4.20 -7.33 5.21
C LEU A 83 -3.23 -6.15 5.05
N ALA A 84 -3.32 -5.44 3.92
CA ALA A 84 -2.45 -4.29 3.62
C ALA A 84 -2.57 -3.18 4.68
N GLU A 85 -3.78 -2.88 5.14
CA GLU A 85 -4.04 -1.92 6.20
C GLU A 85 -3.29 -2.29 7.49
N LYS A 86 -3.37 -3.56 7.88
CA LYS A 86 -2.70 -4.07 9.08
C LYS A 86 -1.18 -4.01 8.94
N ILE A 87 -0.64 -4.36 7.78
CA ILE A 87 0.80 -4.24 7.49
C ILE A 87 1.25 -2.77 7.62
N LEU A 88 0.55 -1.85 6.96
CA LEU A 88 0.92 -0.42 6.88
C LEU A 88 0.78 0.34 8.22
N SER A 89 -0.05 -0.17 9.12
CA SER A 89 -0.29 0.41 10.45
C SER A 89 0.59 -0.19 11.55
N VAL A 90 0.97 -1.46 11.43
CA VAL A 90 1.74 -2.18 12.46
C VAL A 90 3.24 -2.08 12.23
N LEU A 91 3.71 -2.18 10.98
CA LEU A 91 5.15 -2.17 10.68
C LEU A 91 5.74 -0.75 10.68
N PRO A 92 7.02 -0.58 11.07
CA PRO A 92 7.68 0.72 11.07
C PRO A 92 7.82 1.29 9.66
N LYS A 93 7.81 2.62 9.53
CA LYS A 93 7.92 3.28 8.22
C LYS A 93 9.30 3.11 7.62
N LEU A 94 9.36 2.88 6.30
CA LEU A 94 10.61 2.86 5.55
C LEU A 94 11.27 4.25 5.61
N PRO A 95 12.56 4.38 6.03
CA PRO A 95 13.20 5.67 6.20
C PRO A 95 13.14 6.52 4.93
N GLY A 96 12.66 7.75 5.04
CA GLY A 96 12.46 8.66 3.89
C GLY A 96 11.13 8.48 3.15
N HIS A 97 10.33 7.47 3.49
CA HIS A 97 9.03 7.20 2.87
C HIS A 97 7.88 7.44 3.86
N LYS A 98 6.73 7.85 3.33
CA LYS A 98 5.50 8.07 4.12
C LYS A 98 4.46 6.96 3.96
N ILE A 99 4.52 6.24 2.85
CA ILE A 99 3.49 5.29 2.41
C ILE A 99 3.96 3.83 2.40
N ASP A 100 5.23 3.59 2.72
CA ASP A 100 5.84 2.25 2.72
C ASP A 100 6.38 1.93 4.12
N VAL A 101 6.66 0.66 4.37
CA VAL A 101 7.14 0.13 5.64
C VAL A 101 8.45 -0.61 5.47
N MET A 102 9.24 -0.65 6.53
CA MET A 102 10.42 -1.49 6.60
C MET A 102 10.00 -2.94 6.78
N VAL A 103 10.48 -3.79 5.89
CA VAL A 103 10.39 -5.24 6.06
C VAL A 103 11.73 -5.72 6.61
N ASN A 104 11.73 -6.38 7.76
CA ASN A 104 12.95 -6.99 8.29
C ASN A 104 13.36 -8.19 7.43
N MET A 105 14.54 -8.12 6.82
CA MET A 105 15.03 -9.15 5.89
C MET A 105 15.90 -10.23 6.55
N VAL A 106 16.15 -10.15 7.86
CA VAL A 106 17.08 -11.03 8.59
C VAL A 106 16.80 -12.52 8.38
N GLU A 107 15.54 -12.95 8.32
CA GLU A 107 15.16 -14.36 8.09
C GLU A 107 15.72 -14.93 6.78
N LEU A 108 16.02 -14.08 5.79
CA LEU A 108 16.60 -14.45 4.49
C LEU A 108 18.13 -14.35 4.44
N THR A 109 18.77 -13.88 5.52
CA THR A 109 20.22 -13.67 5.54
C THR A 109 20.95 -14.72 6.37
N ALA A 110 22.25 -14.91 6.11
CA ALA A 110 23.09 -15.75 6.96
C ALA A 110 23.15 -15.24 8.41
N LEU A 111 22.98 -13.93 8.63
CA LEU A 111 22.92 -13.31 9.95
C LEU A 111 21.60 -13.69 10.64
N GLN A 112 21.67 -14.22 11.86
CA GLN A 112 20.51 -14.48 12.69
C GLN A 112 20.73 -13.75 14.01
N THR A 113 19.71 -13.00 14.43
CA THR A 113 19.74 -12.27 15.69
C THR A 113 18.39 -12.46 16.37
N THR A 114 18.41 -12.54 17.70
CA THR A 114 17.22 -12.54 18.54
C THR A 114 16.75 -11.11 18.84
N ASP A 115 17.54 -10.10 18.47
CA ASP A 115 17.19 -8.70 18.66
C ASP A 115 16.34 -8.21 17.49
N GLU A 116 15.03 -8.10 17.73
CA GLU A 116 14.05 -7.54 16.78
C GLU A 116 14.33 -6.05 16.46
N THR A 117 15.14 -5.37 17.27
CA THR A 117 15.51 -3.95 17.12
C THR A 117 16.88 -3.73 16.51
N CYS A 118 17.62 -4.80 16.19
CA CYS A 118 18.95 -4.71 15.59
C CYS A 118 18.89 -3.77 14.40
N GLY A 119 19.73 -2.71 14.42
CA GLY A 119 19.66 -1.60 13.48
C GLY A 119 19.63 -2.08 12.03
N ILE A 120 18.43 -2.13 11.45
CA ILE A 120 18.22 -2.67 10.10
C ILE A 120 18.85 -1.70 9.11
N ILE A 121 20.03 -2.08 8.58
CA ILE A 121 20.79 -1.25 7.63
C ILE A 121 20.13 -1.26 6.24
N ALA A 122 19.59 -2.41 5.83
CA ALA A 122 18.98 -2.62 4.51
C ALA A 122 17.61 -3.29 4.64
N PRO A 123 16.56 -2.53 5.03
CA PRO A 123 15.19 -3.05 5.08
C PRO A 123 14.66 -3.35 3.67
N GLY A 124 13.75 -4.32 3.58
CA GLY A 124 12.87 -4.48 2.42
C GLY A 124 11.72 -3.48 2.44
N CYS A 125 10.88 -3.52 1.42
CA CYS A 125 9.73 -2.65 1.18
C CYS A 125 8.58 -3.39 0.49
N LEU A 126 7.39 -2.77 0.49
CA LEU A 126 6.18 -3.33 -0.14
C LEU A 126 6.11 -3.00 -1.63
N ALA A 127 6.68 -1.88 -2.05
CA ALA A 127 6.62 -1.43 -3.44
C ALA A 127 7.50 -2.29 -4.37
N GLN A 128 6.87 -3.17 -5.14
CA GLN A 128 7.54 -4.09 -6.08
C GLN A 128 7.10 -3.86 -7.54
N PRO A 129 7.40 -2.70 -8.15
CA PRO A 129 6.85 -2.31 -9.45
C PRO A 129 7.35 -3.14 -10.64
N ASN A 130 8.40 -3.94 -10.48
CA ASN A 130 8.98 -4.75 -11.56
C ASN A 130 8.73 -6.26 -11.40
N ASP A 131 8.02 -6.67 -10.34
CA ASP A 131 7.69 -8.07 -10.08
C ASP A 131 6.18 -8.29 -10.22
N PRO A 132 5.70 -8.89 -11.33
CA PRO A 132 4.28 -9.15 -11.54
C PRO A 132 3.64 -10.03 -10.46
N ALA A 133 4.38 -10.99 -9.91
CA ALA A 133 3.86 -11.88 -8.87
C ALA A 133 3.70 -11.14 -7.55
N ALA A 134 4.65 -10.27 -7.21
CA ALA A 134 4.54 -9.39 -6.04
C ALA A 134 3.39 -8.38 -6.20
N LYS A 135 3.20 -7.79 -7.39
CA LYS A 135 2.06 -6.90 -7.66
C LYS A 135 0.71 -7.59 -7.43
N ALA A 136 0.52 -8.77 -8.01
CA ALA A 136 -0.72 -9.54 -7.85
C ALA A 136 -0.96 -9.92 -6.37
N LEU A 137 0.11 -10.25 -5.64
CA LEU A 137 0.02 -10.52 -4.20
C LEU A 137 -0.35 -9.26 -3.41
N TRP A 138 0.25 -8.12 -3.73
CA TRP A 138 -0.04 -6.84 -3.08
C TRP A 138 -1.48 -6.37 -3.34
N GLU A 139 -1.98 -6.55 -4.56
CA GLU A 139 -3.39 -6.33 -4.90
C GLU A 139 -4.31 -7.24 -4.09
N SER A 140 -3.94 -8.51 -3.91
CA SER A 140 -4.68 -9.45 -3.06
C SER A 140 -4.71 -8.99 -1.60
N PHE A 141 -3.62 -8.39 -1.10
CA PHE A 141 -3.56 -7.86 0.26
C PHE A 141 -4.48 -6.65 0.49
N MET A 142 -4.76 -5.86 -0.56
CA MET A 142 -5.69 -4.72 -0.48
C MET A 142 -7.16 -5.12 -0.64
N ASN A 143 -7.43 -6.16 -1.44
CA ASN A 143 -8.79 -6.46 -1.88
C ASN A 143 -9.43 -7.67 -1.17
N LEU A 144 -8.62 -8.57 -0.59
CA LEU A 144 -9.12 -9.76 0.10
C LEU A 144 -9.13 -9.57 1.62
N LYS A 145 -10.03 -10.30 2.27
CA LYS A 145 -10.02 -10.41 3.74
C LYS A 145 -8.72 -11.02 4.22
N GLN A 146 -8.30 -10.66 5.43
CA GLN A 146 -7.02 -11.09 6.01
C GLN A 146 -6.75 -12.61 5.84
N LYS A 147 -7.73 -13.47 6.13
CA LYS A 147 -7.56 -14.93 6.00
C LYS A 147 -7.27 -15.37 4.56
N GLU A 148 -7.95 -14.77 3.59
CA GLU A 148 -7.80 -15.07 2.16
C GLU A 148 -6.49 -14.51 1.62
N ALA A 149 -6.14 -13.28 1.98
CA ALA A 149 -4.85 -12.67 1.65
C ALA A 149 -3.66 -13.52 2.16
N VAL A 150 -3.75 -14.05 3.39
CA VAL A 150 -2.70 -14.95 3.94
C VAL A 150 -2.65 -16.30 3.21
N MET A 151 -3.79 -16.83 2.75
CA MET A 151 -3.80 -18.02 1.88
C MET A 151 -3.12 -17.74 0.53
N GLU A 152 -3.32 -16.55 -0.01
CA GLU A 152 -2.71 -16.11 -1.26
C GLU A 152 -1.19 -15.92 -1.12
N ALA A 153 -0.73 -15.37 0.01
CA ALA A 153 0.69 -15.33 0.35
C ALA A 153 1.32 -16.73 0.35
N ARG A 154 0.65 -17.72 0.95
CA ARG A 154 1.10 -19.12 0.90
C ARG A 154 1.13 -19.65 -0.52
N ARG A 155 0.07 -19.43 -1.31
CA ARG A 155 -0.05 -19.92 -2.71
C ARG A 155 1.13 -19.43 -3.55
N HIS A 156 1.37 -18.12 -3.57
CA HIS A 156 2.46 -17.54 -4.33
C HIS A 156 3.83 -18.03 -3.86
N LEU A 157 4.06 -18.12 -2.54
CA LEU A 157 5.33 -18.60 -1.99
C LEU A 157 5.61 -20.05 -2.38
N VAL A 158 4.57 -20.88 -2.36
CA VAL A 158 4.63 -22.28 -2.78
C VAL A 158 4.96 -22.40 -4.27
N GLU A 159 4.35 -21.57 -5.11
CA GLU A 159 4.63 -21.53 -6.55
C GLU A 159 6.06 -21.10 -6.84
N ALA A 160 6.56 -20.07 -6.15
CA ALA A 160 7.96 -19.64 -6.25
C ALA A 160 8.91 -20.75 -5.82
N ALA A 161 8.65 -21.41 -4.69
CA ALA A 161 9.49 -22.51 -4.19
C ALA A 161 9.52 -23.69 -5.17
N SER A 162 8.38 -24.00 -5.78
CA SER A 162 8.25 -25.06 -6.77
C SER A 162 9.03 -24.74 -8.05
N ARG A 163 8.99 -23.49 -8.54
CA ARG A 163 9.77 -23.05 -9.72
C ARG A 163 11.27 -23.15 -9.51
N GLU A 164 11.72 -22.94 -8.28
CA GLU A 164 13.13 -23.01 -7.89
C GLU A 164 13.56 -24.43 -7.44
N ASN A 165 12.67 -25.43 -7.55
CA ASN A 165 12.89 -26.81 -7.11
C ASN A 165 13.30 -26.95 -5.64
N LEU A 166 12.78 -26.07 -4.77
CA LEU A 166 13.03 -26.11 -3.33
C LEU A 166 12.20 -27.22 -2.65
N PRO A 167 12.70 -27.84 -1.56
CA PRO A 167 12.05 -28.98 -0.90
C PRO A 167 10.87 -28.53 -0.03
N ILE A 168 9.80 -28.06 -0.67
CA ILE A 168 8.59 -27.59 0.01
C ILE A 168 7.67 -28.75 0.38
N LYS A 169 7.33 -28.84 1.67
CA LYS A 169 6.32 -29.81 2.16
C LYS A 169 4.99 -29.09 2.31
N MET A 170 4.06 -29.43 1.42
CA MET A 170 2.69 -28.94 1.48
C MET A 170 2.02 -29.46 2.76
N SER A 171 1.45 -28.56 3.56
CA SER A 171 0.54 -28.95 4.64
C SER A 171 -0.87 -28.44 4.34
N MET A 172 -1.84 -29.32 4.56
CA MET A 172 -3.25 -29.00 4.45
C MET A 172 -3.71 -28.37 5.77
N GLY A 173 -4.42 -27.24 5.70
CA GLY A 173 -4.99 -26.59 6.87
C GLY A 173 -4.78 -25.07 6.93
N ARG A 174 -5.04 -24.52 8.11
CA ARG A 174 -4.91 -23.09 8.42
C ARG A 174 -3.47 -22.63 8.21
N VAL A 175 -3.31 -21.51 7.49
CA VAL A 175 -2.01 -20.87 7.31
C VAL A 175 -1.62 -20.13 8.59
N THR A 176 -0.43 -20.43 9.12
CA THR A 176 0.16 -19.74 10.27
C THR A 176 1.40 -18.96 9.86
N PRO A 177 1.80 -17.90 10.61
CA PRO A 177 3.01 -17.17 10.29
C PRO A 177 4.27 -18.05 10.43
N GLU A 178 4.28 -19.05 11.30
CA GLU A 178 5.37 -20.04 11.42
C GLU A 178 5.49 -20.89 10.16
N GLN A 179 4.36 -21.27 9.56
CA GLN A 179 4.36 -21.99 8.30
C GLN A 179 5.00 -21.15 7.19
N LEU A 180 4.58 -19.89 7.05
CA LEU A 180 5.13 -18.98 6.04
C LEU A 180 6.63 -18.76 6.26
N SER A 181 7.08 -18.51 7.50
CA SER A 181 8.52 -18.43 7.83
C SER A 181 9.29 -19.68 7.38
N SER A 182 8.77 -20.89 7.64
CA SER A 182 9.48 -22.12 7.26
C SER A 182 9.64 -22.28 5.74
N TYR A 183 8.69 -21.79 4.95
CA TYR A 183 8.78 -21.79 3.49
C TYR A 183 9.73 -20.69 2.97
N ILE A 184 9.71 -19.50 3.58
CA ILE A 184 10.63 -18.40 3.26
C ILE A 184 12.09 -18.84 3.49
N GLN A 185 12.36 -19.55 4.59
CA GLN A 185 13.70 -20.02 4.93
C GLN A 185 14.32 -20.96 3.90
N LEU A 186 13.52 -21.62 3.05
CA LEU A 186 14.02 -22.45 1.95
C LEU A 186 14.84 -21.65 0.93
N PHE A 187 14.61 -20.34 0.82
CA PHE A 187 15.29 -19.46 -0.13
C PHE A 187 16.63 -18.93 0.39
N ARG A 188 16.88 -18.95 1.71
CA ARG A 188 17.99 -18.26 2.39
C ARG A 188 19.37 -18.49 1.79
N ASN A 189 19.67 -19.70 1.33
CA ASN A 189 20.99 -20.06 0.79
C ASN A 189 21.03 -20.12 -0.74
N ASN A 190 19.92 -19.79 -1.42
CA ASN A 190 19.82 -19.79 -2.87
C ASN A 190 19.70 -18.34 -3.36
N LEU A 191 20.86 -17.69 -3.57
CA LEU A 191 20.94 -16.30 -4.01
C LEU A 191 20.15 -16.03 -5.30
N LYS A 192 20.16 -16.99 -6.24
CA LYS A 192 19.40 -16.88 -7.49
C LYS A 192 17.89 -16.85 -7.23
N ALA A 193 17.40 -17.76 -6.39
CA ALA A 193 15.98 -17.79 -6.02
C ALA A 193 15.56 -16.55 -5.22
N LEU A 194 16.46 -16.04 -4.35
CA LEU A 194 16.24 -14.78 -3.64
C LEU A 194 16.11 -13.60 -4.59
N GLU A 195 17.02 -13.48 -5.56
CA GLU A 195 16.99 -12.39 -6.55
C GLU A 195 15.72 -12.48 -7.42
N ASN A 196 15.38 -13.67 -7.90
CA ASN A 196 14.21 -13.90 -8.76
C ASN A 196 12.86 -13.63 -8.07
N HIS A 197 12.80 -13.79 -6.74
CA HIS A 197 11.55 -13.72 -5.97
C HIS A 197 11.62 -12.71 -4.82
N CYS A 198 12.57 -11.76 -4.88
CA CYS A 198 12.84 -10.83 -3.77
C CYS A 198 11.61 -10.03 -3.37
N GLY A 199 10.86 -9.52 -4.35
CA GLY A 199 9.68 -8.72 -4.10
C GLY A 199 8.55 -9.51 -3.45
N LEU A 200 8.30 -10.72 -3.95
CA LEU A 200 7.37 -11.64 -3.33
C LEU A 200 7.74 -11.95 -1.88
N LEU A 201 9.00 -12.32 -1.65
CA LEU A 201 9.49 -12.70 -0.32
C LEU A 201 9.38 -11.56 0.68
N GLN A 202 9.62 -10.31 0.25
CA GLN A 202 9.40 -9.12 1.08
C GLN A 202 7.94 -8.97 1.53
N LEU A 203 6.98 -9.18 0.63
CA LEU A 203 5.55 -9.10 0.98
C LEU A 203 5.12 -10.22 1.96
N VAL A 204 5.63 -11.44 1.77
CA VAL A 204 5.32 -12.53 2.70
C VAL A 204 6.01 -12.30 4.05
N LEU A 205 7.26 -11.81 4.07
CA LEU A 205 7.94 -11.41 5.32
C LEU A 205 7.16 -10.33 6.06
N ALA A 206 6.67 -9.31 5.35
CA ALA A 206 5.83 -8.27 5.95
C ALA A 206 4.56 -8.87 6.58
N THR A 207 3.95 -9.86 5.93
CA THR A 207 2.81 -10.60 6.47
C THR A 207 3.18 -11.34 7.75
N VAL A 208 4.26 -12.10 7.74
CA VAL A 208 4.75 -12.85 8.92
C VAL A 208 5.01 -11.91 10.08
N GLN A 209 5.76 -10.82 9.85
CA GLN A 209 6.10 -9.84 10.86
C GLN A 209 4.85 -9.18 11.45
N THR A 210 3.91 -8.79 10.60
CA THR A 210 2.64 -8.19 11.04
C THR A 210 1.85 -9.16 11.90
N LEU A 211 1.70 -10.43 11.48
CA LEU A 211 0.93 -11.43 12.23
C LEU A 211 1.58 -11.80 13.58
N LYS A 212 2.91 -11.74 13.68
CA LYS A 212 3.66 -11.99 14.93
C LYS A 212 3.78 -10.76 15.83
N HIS A 213 3.51 -9.56 15.29
CA HIS A 213 3.80 -8.33 16.01
C HIS A 213 2.94 -8.17 17.29
N PRO A 214 3.53 -7.78 18.44
CA PRO A 214 2.78 -7.64 19.69
C PRO A 214 1.63 -6.62 19.64
N GLN A 215 1.72 -5.62 18.76
CA GLN A 215 0.68 -4.60 18.62
C GLN A 215 -0.52 -5.04 17.78
N THR A 216 -0.45 -6.20 17.11
CA THR A 216 -1.56 -6.72 16.31
C THR A 216 -2.84 -6.92 17.14
N SER A 217 -2.72 -7.39 18.38
CA SER A 217 -3.87 -7.53 19.29
C SER A 217 -4.44 -6.17 19.73
N LYS A 218 -3.58 -5.17 19.95
CA LYS A 218 -4.02 -3.80 20.25
C LYS A 218 -4.79 -3.19 19.09
N TRP A 219 -4.31 -3.42 17.87
CA TRP A 219 -4.97 -3.01 16.65
C TRP A 219 -6.37 -3.61 16.53
N ASP A 220 -6.51 -4.92 16.75
CA ASP A 220 -7.81 -5.62 16.71
C ASP A 220 -8.78 -5.08 17.78
N ASN A 221 -8.27 -4.70 18.96
CA ASN A 221 -9.07 -4.07 20.00
C ASN A 221 -9.54 -2.66 19.58
N PHE A 222 -8.67 -1.83 19.00
CA PHE A 222 -9.05 -0.49 18.53
C PHE A 222 -10.13 -0.56 17.45
N LEU A 223 -9.96 -1.45 16.47
CA LEU A 223 -10.98 -1.71 15.47
C LEU A 223 -12.33 -2.12 16.10
N ALA A 224 -12.32 -2.98 17.12
CA ALA A 224 -13.54 -3.39 17.81
C ALA A 224 -14.22 -2.21 18.53
N PHE A 225 -13.44 -1.34 19.18
CA PHE A 225 -13.96 -0.12 19.83
C PHE A 225 -14.51 0.88 18.82
N GLU A 226 -13.82 1.11 17.70
CA GLU A 226 -14.28 2.02 16.65
C GLU A 226 -15.59 1.55 16.02
N ARG A 227 -15.72 0.24 15.77
CA ARG A 227 -16.98 -0.35 15.30
C ARG A 227 -18.14 -0.14 16.27
N LEU A 228 -17.88 -0.11 17.57
CA LEU A 228 -18.90 0.19 18.57
C LEU A 228 -19.28 1.68 18.58
N LEU A 229 -18.33 2.58 18.30
CA LEU A 229 -18.58 4.02 18.24
C LEU A 229 -19.29 4.48 16.96
N LEU A 230 -19.13 3.74 15.86
CA LEU A 230 -19.71 4.06 14.54
C LEU A 230 -21.06 3.36 14.27
N GLN A 231 -21.57 2.57 15.22
CA GLN A 231 -22.94 2.04 15.23
C GLN A 231 -23.96 3.11 15.64
#